data_AF-A0A2E6RSP5-F1
#
_entry.id   AF-A0A2E6RSP5-F1
#
_cell.length_a   1.000
_cell.length_b   1.000
_cell.length_c   1.000
_cell.angle_alpha   90.00
_cell.angle_beta   90.00
_cell.angle_gamma   90.00
#
_symmetry.space_group_name_H-M   'P 1'
#
loop_
_entity.id
_entity.type
_entity.pdbx_description
1 polymer ?
#
loop_
_entity_poly.entity_id
_entity_poly.type
_entity_poly.pdbx_seq_one_letter_code
_entity_poly.pdbx_strand_id
1 'polypeptide(L)'
;MMIEEFNGVFYLIIYIVLFIGSVFYAFQTLIGTAKFIDKYSIDQSGAFMVRFVGTFISAFALIQLYLFFDGIEGHWAFFLFGLLQSVIAFVANLITVEFSHYKTNKGEKITKEGYLAPLVFTVLWLILIYGVQDKIYL
;
A
#
# COMPACT_ATOMS: atom_id res chain seq x y z
N MET A 1 -15.24 19.19 -10.27
CA MET A 1 -13.75 19.27 -10.29
C MET A 1 -13.18 18.16 -9.40
N MET A 2 -11.94 17.70 -9.60
CA MET A 2 -11.34 16.62 -8.79
C MET A 2 -11.42 16.84 -7.27
N ILE A 3 -11.35 18.09 -6.83
CA ILE A 3 -11.51 18.45 -5.41
C ILE A 3 -12.93 18.09 -4.90
N GLU A 4 -13.96 18.31 -5.70
CA GLU A 4 -15.35 18.02 -5.34
C GLU A 4 -15.64 16.51 -5.39
N GLU A 5 -15.00 15.78 -6.31
CA GLU A 5 -15.05 14.31 -6.38
C GLU A 5 -14.57 13.65 -5.09
N PHE A 6 -13.58 14.27 -4.44
CA PHE A 6 -13.01 13.79 -3.19
C PHE A 6 -13.61 14.44 -1.94
N ASN A 7 -14.74 15.15 -2.00
CA ASN A 7 -15.30 15.88 -0.85
C ASN A 7 -14.32 16.88 -0.21
N GLY A 8 -13.47 17.48 -1.03
CA GLY A 8 -12.55 18.53 -0.64
C GLY A 8 -11.07 18.15 -0.70
N VAL A 9 -10.23 19.16 -0.49
CA VAL A 9 -8.77 19.03 -0.65
C VAL A 9 -8.14 18.05 0.34
N PHE A 10 -8.73 17.90 1.53
CA PHE A 10 -8.18 17.04 2.58
C PHE A 10 -8.13 15.56 2.16
N TYR A 11 -9.25 15.03 1.65
CA TYR A 11 -9.31 13.63 1.21
C TYR A 11 -8.57 13.41 -0.11
N LEU A 12 -8.55 14.42 -1.00
CA LEU A 12 -7.72 14.39 -2.20
C LEU A 12 -6.22 14.26 -1.84
N ILE A 13 -5.74 14.99 -0.82
CA ILE A 13 -4.37 14.87 -0.33
C ILE A 13 -4.11 13.45 0.21
N ILE A 14 -5.03 12.89 0.99
CA ILE A 14 -4.88 11.51 1.51
C ILE A 14 -4.76 10.52 0.35
N TYR A 15 -5.59 10.66 -0.68
CA TYR A 15 -5.54 9.81 -1.86
C TYR A 15 -4.20 9.94 -2.61
N ILE A 16 -3.69 11.17 -2.77
CA ILE A 16 -2.37 11.42 -3.35
C ILE A 16 -1.25 10.78 -2.52
N VAL A 17 -1.31 10.85 -1.19
CA VAL A 17 -0.33 10.20 -0.31
C VAL A 17 -0.35 8.67 -0.48
N LEU A 18 -1.54 8.07 -0.54
CA LEU A 18 -1.71 6.64 -0.82
C LEU A 18 -1.14 6.27 -2.19
N PHE A 19 -1.41 7.07 -3.22
CA PHE A 19 -0.88 6.88 -4.56
C PHE A 19 0.65 6.95 -4.60
N ILE A 20 1.25 7.98 -3.98
CA ILE A 20 2.70 8.13 -3.89
C ILE A 20 3.32 6.93 -3.17
N GLY A 21 2.69 6.45 -2.09
CA GLY A 21 3.10 5.25 -1.38
C GLY A 21 3.14 4.02 -2.31
N SER A 22 2.08 3.81 -3.09
CA SER A 22 2.00 2.71 -4.05
C SER A 22 3.04 2.82 -5.16
N VAL A 23 3.25 4.01 -5.74
CA VAL A 23 4.30 4.24 -6.75
C VAL A 23 5.70 4.00 -6.17
N PHE A 24 5.96 4.46 -4.95
CA PHE A 24 7.23 4.28 -4.27
C PHE A 24 7.56 2.79 -4.04
N TYR A 25 6.59 2.01 -3.55
CA TYR A 25 6.79 0.57 -3.35
C TYR A 25 6.80 -0.21 -4.67
N ALA A 26 6.03 0.19 -5.69
CA ALA A 26 6.12 -0.38 -7.03
C ALA A 26 7.52 -0.19 -7.63
N PHE A 27 8.07 1.03 -7.54
CA PHE A 27 9.42 1.33 -8.02
C PHE A 27 10.47 0.51 -7.29
N GLN A 28 10.43 0.47 -5.95
CA GLN A 28 11.42 -0.27 -5.17
C GLN A 28 11.38 -1.78 -5.41
N THR A 29 10.19 -2.35 -5.62
CA THR A 29 10.05 -3.80 -5.82
C THR A 29 10.41 -4.25 -7.23
N LEU A 30 10.07 -3.47 -8.27
CA LEU A 30 10.35 -3.82 -9.68
C LEU A 30 11.73 -3.36 -10.18
N ILE A 31 12.09 -2.10 -9.90
CA ILE A 31 13.29 -1.46 -10.45
C ILE A 31 14.39 -1.42 -9.39
N GLY A 32 14.05 -0.97 -8.17
CA GLY A 32 14.95 -0.88 -7.03
C GLY A 32 15.18 -2.20 -6.28
N THR A 33 14.87 -3.35 -6.89
CA THR A 33 14.77 -4.66 -6.20
C THR A 33 15.99 -4.98 -5.35
N ALA A 34 17.21 -4.70 -5.84
CA ALA A 34 18.43 -4.98 -5.09
C ALA A 34 18.51 -4.19 -3.77
N LYS A 35 18.16 -2.90 -3.80
CA LYS A 35 18.12 -2.05 -2.58
C LYS A 35 17.01 -2.47 -1.64
N PHE A 36 15.87 -2.90 -2.18
CA PHE A 36 14.76 -3.41 -1.37
C PHE A 36 15.15 -4.71 -0.64
N ILE A 37 15.75 -5.65 -1.36
CA ILE A 37 16.25 -6.91 -0.79
C ILE A 37 17.25 -6.63 0.33
N ASP A 38 18.21 -5.73 0.12
CA ASP A 38 19.19 -5.34 1.13
C ASP A 38 18.53 -4.74 2.37
N LYS A 39 17.65 -3.75 2.17
CA LYS A 39 16.90 -3.07 3.24
C LYS A 39 16.11 -4.01 4.13
N TYR A 40 15.46 -5.03 3.54
CA TYR A 40 14.63 -5.99 4.29
C TYR A 40 15.40 -7.26 4.66
N SER A 41 16.70 -7.32 4.38
CA SER A 41 17.51 -8.53 4.57
C SER A 41 16.82 -9.75 3.94
N ILE A 42 16.43 -9.66 2.68
CA ILE A 42 15.88 -10.78 1.92
C ILE A 42 17.05 -11.51 1.26
N ASP A 43 16.99 -12.84 1.13
CA ASP A 43 17.99 -13.55 0.32
C ASP A 43 17.84 -13.17 -1.17
N GLN A 44 18.92 -13.19 -1.95
CA GLN A 44 18.86 -12.83 -3.37
C GLN A 44 17.89 -13.71 -4.17
N SER A 45 17.71 -14.99 -3.77
CA SER A 45 16.71 -15.88 -4.36
C SER A 45 15.28 -15.35 -4.22
N GLY A 46 15.03 -14.49 -3.23
CA GLY A 46 13.75 -13.81 -3.03
C GLY A 46 13.44 -12.73 -4.06
N ALA A 47 14.38 -12.36 -4.94
CA ALA A 47 14.17 -11.32 -5.96
C ALA A 47 12.97 -11.59 -6.88
N PHE A 48 12.75 -12.87 -7.23
CA PHE A 48 11.57 -13.27 -7.99
C PHE A 48 10.28 -12.90 -7.26
N MET A 49 10.18 -13.25 -5.96
CA MET A 49 8.99 -12.96 -5.15
C MET A 49 8.80 -11.47 -4.91
N VAL A 50 9.88 -10.71 -4.67
CA VAL A 50 9.81 -9.25 -4.51
C VAL A 50 9.25 -8.59 -5.78
N ARG A 51 9.75 -8.98 -6.96
CA ARG A 51 9.25 -8.46 -8.24
C ARG A 51 7.83 -8.90 -8.54
N PHE A 52 7.49 -10.15 -8.20
CA PHE A 52 6.13 -10.66 -8.33
C PHE A 52 5.14 -9.81 -7.53
N VAL A 53 5.44 -9.52 -6.25
CA VAL A 53 4.63 -8.59 -5.43
C VAL A 53 4.57 -7.20 -6.08
N GLY A 54 5.68 -6.71 -6.64
CA GLY A 54 5.74 -5.44 -7.35
C GLY A 54 4.77 -5.32 -8.53
N THR A 55 4.40 -6.43 -9.19
CA THR A 55 3.40 -6.41 -10.27
C THR A 55 2.00 -6.01 -9.76
N PHE A 56 1.59 -6.54 -8.59
CA PHE A 56 0.30 -6.21 -7.98
C PHE A 56 0.27 -4.76 -7.47
N ILE A 57 1.37 -4.30 -6.85
CA ILE A 57 1.48 -2.91 -6.38
C ILE A 57 1.44 -1.95 -7.57
N SER A 58 2.06 -2.32 -8.70
CA SER A 58 2.03 -1.51 -9.92
C SER A 58 0.63 -1.45 -10.53
N ALA A 59 -0.07 -2.58 -10.61
CA ALA A 59 -1.47 -2.60 -11.05
C ALA A 59 -2.35 -1.71 -10.15
N PHE A 60 -2.14 -1.79 -8.83
CA PHE A 60 -2.84 -0.95 -7.87
C PHE A 60 -2.55 0.55 -8.07
N ALA A 61 -1.29 0.92 -8.28
CA ALA A 61 -0.89 2.30 -8.57
C ALA A 61 -1.46 2.81 -9.91
N LEU A 62 -1.53 1.97 -10.93
CA LEU A 62 -2.10 2.33 -12.23
C LEU A 62 -3.61 2.54 -12.15
N ILE A 63 -4.33 1.75 -11.36
CA ILE A 63 -5.76 1.99 -11.09
C ILE A 63 -5.93 3.29 -10.32
N GLN A 64 -5.09 3.59 -9.33
CA GLN A 64 -5.14 4.89 -8.66
C GLN A 64 -4.91 6.07 -9.62
N LEU A 65 -3.95 5.92 -10.53
CA LEU A 65 -3.68 6.91 -11.56
C LEU A 65 -4.90 7.10 -12.47
N TYR A 66 -5.54 6.01 -12.88
CA TYR A 66 -6.75 6.05 -13.71
C TYR A 66 -7.89 6.82 -13.04
N LEU A 67 -8.11 6.63 -11.74
CA LEU A 67 -9.19 7.31 -11.00
C LEU A 67 -8.97 8.83 -10.85
N PHE A 68 -7.74 9.34 -11.02
CA PHE A 68 -7.53 10.79 -11.17
C PHE A 68 -8.10 11.36 -12.48
N PHE A 69 -8.40 10.52 -13.47
CA PHE A 69 -8.97 10.95 -14.74
C PHE A 69 -10.46 10.60 -14.83
N ASP A 70 -10.87 9.47 -14.25
CA ASP A 70 -12.25 8.97 -14.32
C ASP A 70 -13.14 9.53 -13.20
N GLY A 71 -12.56 9.79 -12.02
CA GLY A 71 -13.32 10.03 -10.79
C GLY A 71 -13.40 8.77 -9.92
N ILE A 72 -13.99 8.91 -8.73
CA ILE A 72 -14.05 7.83 -7.72
C ILE A 72 -15.46 7.28 -7.52
N GLU A 73 -16.46 7.87 -8.17
CA GLU A 73 -17.86 7.47 -8.09
C GLU A 73 -18.03 6.01 -8.48
N GLY A 74 -18.78 5.22 -7.71
CA GLY A 74 -19.03 3.79 -7.96
C GLY A 74 -17.83 2.86 -7.78
N HIS A 75 -16.63 3.36 -7.45
CA HIS A 75 -15.40 2.56 -7.36
C HIS A 75 -15.13 1.97 -5.96
N TRP A 76 -16.14 1.81 -5.10
CA TRP A 76 -15.97 1.35 -3.71
C TRP A 76 -15.14 0.07 -3.56
N ALA A 77 -15.23 -0.87 -4.50
CA ALA A 77 -14.52 -2.15 -4.41
C ALA A 77 -13.00 -1.96 -4.42
N PHE A 78 -12.50 -0.96 -5.15
CA PHE A 78 -11.08 -0.62 -5.18
C PHE A 78 -10.59 -0.06 -3.85
N PHE A 79 -11.37 0.84 -3.23
CA PHE A 79 -11.08 1.42 -1.93
C PHE A 79 -11.10 0.36 -0.84
N LEU A 80 -12.14 -0.51 -0.85
CA LEU A 80 -12.24 -1.64 0.07
C LEU A 80 -11.07 -2.61 -0.09
N PHE A 81 -10.66 -2.91 -1.33
CA PHE A 81 -9.47 -3.73 -1.57
C PHE A 81 -8.22 -3.09 -0.97
N GLY A 82 -8.00 -1.78 -1.16
CA GLY A 82 -6.88 -1.04 -0.55
C GLY A 82 -6.85 -1.17 0.97
N LEU A 83 -8.01 -0.97 1.62
CA LEU A 83 -8.17 -1.12 3.06
C LEU A 83 -7.90 -2.56 3.53
N LEU A 84 -8.55 -3.55 2.91
CA LEU A 84 -8.41 -4.94 3.31
C LEU A 84 -6.99 -5.43 3.11
N GLN A 85 -6.37 -5.08 1.99
CA GLN A 85 -4.98 -5.42 1.70
C GLN A 85 -4.06 -4.84 2.78
N SER A 86 -4.21 -3.56 3.16
CA SER A 86 -3.35 -2.94 4.17
C SER A 86 -3.58 -3.52 5.57
N VAL A 87 -4.82 -3.86 5.93
CA VAL A 87 -5.13 -4.54 7.21
C VAL A 87 -4.48 -5.92 7.26
N ILE A 88 -4.65 -6.72 6.20
CA ILE A 88 -4.06 -8.06 6.12
C ILE A 88 -2.53 -7.96 6.20
N ALA A 89 -1.92 -7.03 5.46
CA ALA A 89 -0.47 -6.81 5.49
C ALA A 89 0.01 -6.36 6.87
N PHE A 90 -0.71 -5.47 7.54
CA PHE A 90 -0.38 -5.05 8.91
C PHE A 90 -0.36 -6.24 9.87
N VAL A 91 -1.44 -7.03 9.90
CA VAL A 91 -1.57 -8.17 10.83
C VAL A 91 -0.53 -9.25 10.52
N ALA A 92 -0.41 -9.66 9.25
CA ALA A 92 0.54 -10.69 8.84
C ALA A 92 1.99 -10.29 9.11
N ASN A 93 2.36 -9.04 8.83
CA ASN A 93 3.73 -8.56 9.05
C ASN A 93 4.01 -8.28 10.53
N LEU A 94 3.02 -7.86 11.33
CA LEU A 94 3.15 -7.74 12.77
C LEU A 94 3.44 -9.11 13.40
N ILE A 95 2.69 -10.14 13.00
CA ILE A 95 2.94 -11.53 13.42
C ILE A 95 4.34 -11.96 13.01
N THR A 96 4.72 -11.69 11.76
CA THR A 96 6.04 -12.06 11.23
C THR A 96 7.18 -11.41 12.02
N VAL A 97 7.14 -10.09 12.21
CA VAL A 97 8.24 -9.31 12.80
C VAL A 97 8.30 -9.40 14.33
N GLU A 98 7.18 -9.59 15.02
CA GLU A 98 7.16 -9.58 16.49
C GLU A 98 6.99 -10.97 17.10
N PHE A 99 6.23 -11.86 16.47
CA PHE A 99 5.73 -13.08 17.14
C PHE A 99 6.15 -14.40 16.46
N SER A 100 6.70 -14.36 15.25
CA SER A 100 7.04 -15.58 14.48
C SER A 100 8.50 -16.00 14.59
N HIS A 101 8.80 -17.20 14.08
CA HIS A 101 10.18 -17.67 13.88
C HIS A 101 10.92 -16.94 12.75
N TYR A 102 10.22 -16.20 11.89
CA TYR A 102 10.80 -15.43 10.78
C TYR A 102 11.20 -14.01 11.18
N LYS A 103 11.13 -13.66 12.47
CA LYS A 103 11.39 -12.28 12.96
C LYS A 103 12.83 -11.79 12.81
N THR A 104 13.77 -12.69 12.53
CA THR A 104 15.18 -12.37 12.31
C THR A 104 15.70 -12.94 11.00
N ASN A 105 16.67 -12.25 10.39
CA ASN A 105 17.54 -12.82 9.37
C ASN A 105 19.01 -12.57 9.75
N LYS A 106 19.86 -13.59 9.62
CA LYS A 106 21.29 -13.54 10.01
C LYS A 106 21.53 -13.01 11.43
N GLY A 107 20.60 -13.26 12.35
CA GLY A 107 20.67 -12.79 13.74
C GLY A 107 20.15 -11.36 13.97
N GLU A 108 19.83 -10.62 12.91
CA GLU A 108 19.28 -9.26 12.99
C GLU A 108 17.76 -9.27 12.86
N LYS A 109 17.07 -8.40 13.61
CA LYS A 109 15.61 -8.30 13.58
C LYS A 109 15.15 -7.61 12.30
N ILE A 110 14.12 -8.16 11.66
CA ILE A 110 13.49 -7.54 10.48
C ILE A 110 12.93 -6.16 10.86
N THR A 111 13.06 -5.20 9.93
CA THR A 111 12.60 -3.83 10.13
C THR A 111 11.10 -3.74 10.48
N LYS A 112 10.78 -2.88 11.45
CA LYS A 112 9.40 -2.56 11.85
C LYS A 112 8.59 -1.88 10.75
N GLU A 113 9.26 -1.31 9.74
CA GLU A 113 8.59 -0.74 8.57
C GLU A 113 7.65 -1.75 7.92
N GLY A 114 7.99 -3.05 7.96
CA GLY A 114 7.17 -4.12 7.41
C GLY A 114 5.72 -4.12 7.90
N TYR A 115 5.45 -3.67 9.13
CA TYR A 115 4.08 -3.55 9.66
C TYR A 115 3.65 -2.10 9.93
N LEU A 116 4.58 -1.18 10.20
CA LEU A 116 4.25 0.24 10.42
C LEU A 116 3.71 0.93 9.17
N ALA A 117 4.29 0.66 7.98
CA ALA A 117 3.78 1.26 6.74
C ALA A 117 2.36 0.77 6.41
N PRO A 118 2.05 -0.55 6.44
CA PRO A 118 0.67 -1.03 6.29
C PRO A 118 -0.31 -0.49 7.33
N LEU A 119 0.12 -0.24 8.58
CA LEU A 119 -0.72 0.40 9.60
C LEU A 119 -1.09 1.83 9.20
N VAL A 120 -0.11 2.62 8.76
CA VAL A 120 -0.35 3.99 8.28
C VAL A 120 -1.31 3.97 7.09
N PHE A 121 -1.10 3.09 6.11
CA PHE A 121 -2.01 2.94 4.98
C PHE A 121 -3.41 2.53 5.40
N THR A 122 -3.55 1.65 6.39
CA THR A 122 -4.86 1.26 6.95
C THR A 122 -5.61 2.46 7.51
N VAL A 123 -4.94 3.28 8.32
CA VAL A 123 -5.54 4.49 8.89
C VAL A 123 -5.95 5.48 7.79
N LEU A 124 -5.08 5.70 6.80
CA LEU A 124 -5.37 6.59 5.68
C LEU A 124 -6.54 6.09 4.83
N TRP A 125 -6.62 4.79 4.53
CA TRP A 125 -7.76 4.20 3.83
C TRP A 125 -9.06 4.35 4.61
N LEU A 126 -9.06 4.12 5.94
CA LEU A 126 -10.25 4.30 6.77
C LEU A 126 -10.74 5.75 6.74
N ILE A 127 -9.84 6.72 6.94
CA ILE A 127 -10.19 8.14 6.90
C ILE A 127 -10.73 8.53 5.53
N LEU A 128 -10.07 8.07 4.47
CA LEU A 128 -10.47 8.36 3.10
C LEU A 128 -11.86 7.79 2.81
N ILE A 129 -12.06 6.48 3.01
CA ILE A 129 -13.34 5.79 2.75
C ILE A 129 -14.48 6.47 3.50
N TYR A 130 -14.28 6.77 4.78
CA TYR A 130 -15.29 7.48 5.58
C TYR A 130 -15.60 8.87 5.00
N GLY A 131 -14.56 9.56 4.53
CA GLY A 131 -14.65 10.90 3.95
C GLY A 131 -15.35 10.99 2.60
N VAL A 132 -15.27 9.94 1.78
CA VAL A 132 -15.80 9.92 0.40
C VAL A 132 -16.91 8.88 0.19
N GLN A 133 -17.49 8.35 1.27
CA GLN A 133 -18.48 7.26 1.21
C GLN A 133 -19.71 7.60 0.35
N ASP A 134 -20.20 8.83 0.41
CA ASP A 134 -21.32 9.33 -0.41
C ASP A 134 -20.98 9.47 -1.89
N LYS A 135 -19.70 9.30 -2.27
CA LYS A 135 -19.23 9.27 -3.66
C LYS A 135 -19.00 7.84 -4.13
N ILE A 136 -18.20 7.07 -3.40
CA ILE A 136 -17.73 5.76 -3.88
C ILE A 136 -18.83 4.67 -3.86
N TYR A 137 -19.89 4.84 -3.08
CA TYR A 137 -21.01 3.89 -2.96
C TYR A 137 -22.25 4.24 -3.80
N LEU A 138 -22.17 5.27 -4.65
CA LEU A 138 -23.23 5.59 -5.62
C LEU A 138 -23.35 4.53 -6.71
#